data_AF-A0A1V4EM88-F1
#
_entry.id   AF-A0A1V4EM88-F1
#
_cell.length_a   1.000
_cell.length_b   1.000
_cell.length_c   1.000
_cell.angle_alpha   90.00
_cell.angle_beta   90.00
_cell.angle_gamma   90.00
#
_symmetry.space_group_name_H-M   'P 1'
#
loop_
_entity.id
_entity.type
_entity.pdbx_description
1 polymer ?
#
loop_
_entity_poly.entity_id
_entity_poly.type
_entity_poly.pdbx_seq_one_letter_code
_entity_poly.pdbx_strand_id
1 'polypeptide(L)'
;MRITEAARRLGMSPRMLRYREALGLLPPVRDKGAHRRFGPDELEAVRQAMELERRFDVSPAELAFALRALSEPAVAQAVRDLGVRIGRIQAPRRALDFEKEKALRLLRHR
;
A
#
# COMPACT_ATOMS: atom_id res chain seq x y z
N MET A 1 24.70 3.39 -6.86
CA MET A 1 25.32 2.55 -5.81
C MET A 1 24.93 1.07 -6.01
N ARG A 2 25.85 0.11 -5.78
CA ARG A 2 25.52 -1.33 -5.84
C ARG A 2 24.66 -1.75 -4.65
N ILE A 3 23.91 -2.85 -4.77
CA ILE A 3 23.01 -3.36 -3.72
C ILE A 3 23.70 -3.60 -2.37
N THR A 4 24.96 -4.05 -2.38
CA THR A 4 25.74 -4.31 -1.16
C THR A 4 26.08 -3.03 -0.42
N GLU A 5 26.49 -2.00 -1.14
CA GLU A 5 26.79 -0.69 -0.55
C GLU A 5 25.50 0.00 -0.07
N ALA A 6 24.40 -0.13 -0.81
CA ALA A 6 23.08 0.36 -0.40
C ALA A 6 22.62 -0.28 0.91
N ALA A 7 22.69 -1.61 1.00
CA ALA A 7 22.32 -2.35 2.20
C ALA A 7 23.16 -1.92 3.41
N ARG A 8 24.47 -1.72 3.22
CA ARG A 8 25.37 -1.22 4.28
C ARG A 8 24.96 0.17 4.76
N ARG A 9 24.64 1.11 3.87
CA ARG A 9 24.19 2.47 4.25
C ARG A 9 22.84 2.46 4.97
N LEU A 10 21.98 1.50 4.65
CA LEU A 10 20.68 1.30 5.28
C LEU A 10 20.74 0.48 6.58
N GLY A 11 21.92 0.00 6.97
CA GLY A 11 22.08 -0.82 8.17
C GLY A 11 21.40 -2.19 8.08
N MET A 12 21.24 -2.75 6.88
CA MET A 12 20.59 -4.04 6.66
C MET A 12 21.43 -5.00 5.82
N SER A 13 21.03 -6.26 5.78
CA SER A 13 21.68 -7.25 4.92
C SER A 13 21.28 -7.05 3.45
N PRO A 14 22.17 -7.36 2.48
CA PRO A 14 21.82 -7.37 1.07
C PRO A 14 20.65 -8.30 0.73
N ARG A 15 20.45 -9.37 1.51
CA ARG A 15 19.30 -10.27 1.40
C ARG A 15 18.00 -9.55 1.76
N MET A 16 17.99 -8.77 2.83
CA MET A 16 16.83 -7.99 3.25
C MET A 16 16.46 -6.92 2.22
N LEU A 17 17.47 -6.27 1.62
CA LEU A 17 17.23 -5.29 0.56
C LEU A 17 16.61 -5.94 -0.70
N ARG A 18 17.09 -7.12 -1.10
CA ARG A 18 16.47 -7.92 -2.18
C ARG A 18 15.05 -8.36 -1.86
N TYR A 19 14.78 -8.74 -0.62
CA TYR A 19 13.44 -9.13 -0.18
C TYR A 19 12.46 -7.96 -0.33
N ARG A 20 12.84 -6.75 0.13
CA ARG A 20 12.03 -5.54 -0.05
C ARG A 20 11.81 -5.18 -1.53
N GLU A 21 12.84 -5.38 -2.36
CA GLU A 21 12.75 -5.15 -3.80
C GLU A 21 11.73 -6.11 -4.43
N ALA A 22 11.77 -7.40 -4.07
CA ALA A 22 10.82 -8.40 -4.54
C ALA A 22 9.37 -8.10 -4.09
N LEU A 23 9.19 -7.44 -2.95
CA LEU A 23 7.88 -6.96 -2.48
C LEU A 23 7.39 -5.69 -3.20
N GLY A 24 8.21 -5.05 -4.05
CA GLY A 24 7.88 -3.79 -4.71
C GLY A 24 8.00 -2.57 -3.80
N LEU A 25 8.70 -2.67 -2.65
CA LEU A 25 8.96 -1.55 -1.75
C LEU A 25 10.12 -0.66 -2.18
N LEU A 26 10.75 -0.99 -3.30
CA LEU A 26 11.79 -0.16 -3.90
C LEU A 26 11.28 0.35 -5.26
N PRO A 27 11.50 1.63 -5.58
CA PRO A 27 11.17 2.14 -6.90
C PRO A 27 11.93 1.32 -7.96
N PRO A 28 11.34 1.14 -9.15
CA PRO A 28 11.99 0.41 -10.23
C PRO A 28 13.31 1.12 -10.56
N VAL A 29 14.41 0.44 -10.27
CA VAL A 29 15.75 0.96 -10.57
C VAL A 29 15.85 1.08 -12.08
N ARG A 30 15.85 2.32 -12.60
CA ARG A 30 15.99 2.56 -14.03
C ARG A 30 17.31 1.95 -14.50
N ASP A 31 17.23 0.91 -15.32
CA ASP A 31 18.40 0.25 -15.92
C ASP A 31 19.10 1.23 -16.87
N LYS A 32 20.08 1.98 -16.37
CA LYS A 32 21.09 2.66 -17.19
C LYS A 32 22.32 1.76 -17.37
N GLY A 33 22.11 0.51 -17.79
CA GLY A 33 23.14 -0.51 -18.07
C GLY A 33 23.00 -1.80 -17.25
N ALA A 34 23.88 -2.78 -17.49
CA ALA A 34 23.82 -4.16 -16.98
C ALA A 34 23.89 -4.35 -15.43
N HIS A 35 23.88 -3.27 -14.64
CA HIS A 35 23.97 -3.33 -13.19
C HIS A 35 23.05 -2.31 -12.53
N ARG A 36 22.14 -2.80 -11.67
CA ARG A 36 21.22 -2.00 -10.85
C ARG A 36 21.99 -0.96 -10.01
N ARG A 37 21.59 0.31 -10.09
CA ARG A 37 22.17 1.42 -9.32
C ARG A 37 21.11 2.08 -8.43
N PHE A 38 21.28 1.97 -7.12
CA PHE A 38 20.52 2.75 -6.14
C PHE A 38 21.10 4.17 -6.07
N GLY A 39 20.28 5.20 -6.24
CA GLY A 39 20.62 6.59 -5.98
C GLY A 39 20.14 7.05 -4.59
N PRO A 40 20.29 8.34 -4.26
CA PRO A 40 19.85 8.90 -2.99
C PRO A 40 18.34 8.78 -2.76
N ASP A 41 17.53 9.04 -3.79
CA ASP A 41 16.06 9.01 -3.70
C ASP A 41 15.55 7.61 -3.38
N GLU A 42 16.16 6.57 -3.96
CA GLU A 42 15.79 5.20 -3.67
C GLU A 42 16.14 4.79 -2.24
N LEU A 43 17.24 5.29 -1.67
CA LEU A 43 17.57 5.05 -0.27
C LEU A 43 16.58 5.75 0.66
N GLU A 44 16.20 6.97 0.33
CA GLU A 44 15.26 7.75 1.13
C GLU A 44 13.88 7.09 1.15
N ALA A 45 13.40 6.58 0.00
CA ALA A 45 12.19 5.78 -0.06
C ALA A 45 12.25 4.54 0.86
N VAL A 46 13.39 3.84 0.89
CA VAL A 46 13.57 2.68 1.79
C VAL A 46 13.59 3.11 3.26
N ARG A 47 14.22 4.25 3.59
CA ARG A 47 14.22 4.78 4.96
C ARG A 47 12.81 5.14 5.42
N GLN A 48 12.01 5.76 4.56
CA GLN A 48 10.61 6.06 4.84
C GLN A 48 9.78 4.79 5.04
N ALA A 49 9.97 3.77 4.20
CA ALA A 49 9.31 2.47 4.39
C ALA A 49 9.68 1.84 5.75
N MET A 50 10.96 1.85 6.12
CA MET A 50 11.42 1.36 7.43
C MET A 50 10.84 2.17 8.60
N GLU A 51 10.63 3.47 8.43
CA GLU A 51 10.00 4.31 9.45
C GLU A 51 8.52 3.95 9.65
N LEU A 52 7.77 3.77 8.55
CA LEU A 52 6.37 3.34 8.60
C LEU A 52 6.22 1.96 9.27
N GLU A 53 7.09 1.02 8.90
CA GLU A 53 7.13 -0.31 9.50
C GLU A 53 7.32 -0.26 11.02
N ARG A 54 8.29 0.53 11.51
CA ARG A 54 8.48 0.69 12.96
C ARG A 54 7.32 1.43 13.62
N ARG A 55 6.78 2.47 12.97
CA ARG A 55 5.75 3.33 13.55
C ARG A 55 4.42 2.59 13.74
N PHE A 56 4.07 1.71 12.80
CA PHE A 56 2.82 0.97 12.82
C PHE A 56 2.98 -0.48 13.26
N ASP A 57 4.20 -0.89 13.63
CA ASP A 57 4.55 -2.26 14.02
C ASP A 57 4.10 -3.28 12.96
N VAL A 58 4.48 -3.02 11.70
CA VAL A 58 4.14 -3.87 10.55
C VAL A 58 5.38 -4.40 9.85
N SER A 59 5.24 -5.59 9.29
CA SER A 59 6.25 -6.20 8.44
C SER A 59 6.35 -5.51 7.07
N PRO A 60 7.48 -5.69 6.35
CA PRO A 60 7.60 -5.22 4.97
C PRO A 60 6.51 -5.77 4.05
N ALA A 61 6.08 -7.02 4.25
CA ALA A 61 5.03 -7.63 3.44
C ALA A 61 3.66 -6.96 3.66
N GLU A 62 3.33 -6.60 4.89
CA GLU A 62 2.10 -5.88 5.22
C GLU A 62 2.11 -4.46 4.65
N LEU A 63 3.23 -3.76 4.73
CA LEU A 63 3.37 -2.44 4.11
C LEU A 63 3.22 -2.55 2.58
N ALA A 64 3.84 -3.55 1.95
CA ALA A 64 3.70 -3.80 0.52
C ALA A 64 2.24 -4.10 0.14
N PHE A 65 1.55 -4.91 0.93
CA PHE A 65 0.13 -5.19 0.72
C PHE A 65 -0.74 -3.94 0.89
N ALA A 66 -0.44 -3.08 1.87
CA ALA A 66 -1.14 -1.81 2.06
C ALA A 66 -0.96 -0.89 0.82
N LEU A 67 0.25 -0.80 0.28
CA LEU A 67 0.49 -0.05 -0.96
C LEU A 67 -0.30 -0.63 -2.14
N ARG A 68 -0.36 -1.97 -2.27
CA ARG A 68 -1.20 -2.63 -3.28
C ARG A 68 -2.68 -2.34 -3.08
N ALA A 69 -3.18 -2.34 -1.85
CA ALA A 69 -4.56 -1.97 -1.56
C ALA A 69 -4.87 -0.50 -1.89
N LEU A 70 -3.87 0.37 -1.96
CA LEU A 70 -4.02 1.76 -2.39
C LEU A 70 -3.90 1.93 -3.92
N SER A 71 -3.13 1.09 -4.61
CA SER A 71 -2.83 1.23 -6.04
C SER A 71 -3.64 0.30 -6.95
N GLU A 72 -4.08 -0.87 -6.46
CA GLU A 72 -4.82 -1.88 -7.23
C GLU A 72 -6.31 -1.85 -6.84
N PRO A 73 -7.23 -1.39 -7.73
CA PRO A 73 -8.65 -1.27 -7.42
C PRO A 73 -9.30 -2.59 -6.98
N ALA A 74 -8.88 -3.71 -7.57
CA ALA A 74 -9.40 -5.04 -7.24
C ALA A 74 -9.02 -5.46 -5.80
N VAL A 75 -7.77 -5.24 -5.38
CA VAL A 75 -7.32 -5.52 -4.01
C VAL A 75 -8.06 -4.63 -3.02
N ALA A 76 -8.18 -3.34 -3.35
CA ALA A 76 -8.88 -2.37 -2.53
C ALA A 76 -10.35 -2.77 -2.28
N GLN A 77 -11.04 -3.25 -3.32
CA GLN A 77 -12.41 -3.72 -3.19
C GLN A 77 -12.52 -4.99 -2.34
N ALA A 78 -11.66 -5.99 -2.57
CA ALA A 78 -11.68 -7.23 -1.80
C ALA A 78 -11.42 -7.00 -0.29
N VAL A 79 -10.47 -6.13 0.05
CA VAL A 79 -10.19 -5.77 1.46
C VAL A 79 -11.35 -5.00 2.07
N ARG A 80 -12.02 -4.11 1.30
CA ARG A 80 -13.22 -3.40 1.76
C ARG A 80 -14.38 -4.36 2.03
N ASP A 81 -14.64 -5.30 1.14
CA ASP A 81 -15.71 -6.30 1.29
C ASP A 81 -15.50 -7.16 2.54
N LEU A 82 -14.25 -7.59 2.78
CA LEU A 82 -13.88 -8.27 4.02
C LEU A 82 -14.13 -7.36 5.22
N GLY A 83 -13.66 -6.11 5.18
CA GLY A 83 -13.82 -5.13 6.26
C GLY A 83 -15.29 -4.88 6.63
N VAL A 84 -16.19 -4.85 5.66
CA VAL A 84 -17.64 -4.76 5.89
C VAL A 84 -18.16 -6.03 6.55
N ARG A 85 -17.77 -7.21 6.03
CA ARG A 85 -18.21 -8.51 6.57
C ARG A 85 -17.82 -8.71 8.04
N ILE A 86 -16.63 -8.24 8.43
CA ILE A 86 -16.13 -8.34 9.81
C ILE A 86 -16.47 -7.12 10.68
N GLY A 87 -17.25 -6.17 10.16
CA GLY A 87 -17.69 -4.98 10.91
C GLY A 87 -16.58 -3.95 11.21
N ARG A 88 -15.43 -4.02 10.53
CA ARG A 88 -14.33 -3.05 10.67
C ARG A 88 -14.50 -1.82 9.77
N ILE A 89 -15.28 -1.95 8.70
CA ILE A 89 -15.63 -0.86 7.80
C ILE A 89 -17.14 -0.73 7.77
N GLN A 90 -17.65 0.49 7.92
CA GLN A 90 -19.07 0.75 7.75
C GLN A 90 -19.40 0.72 6.26
N ALA A 91 -20.40 -0.07 5.87
CA ALA A 91 -20.94 -0.01 4.52
C ALA A 91 -21.44 1.42 4.22
N PRO A 92 -21.15 1.98 3.04
CA PRO A 92 -21.62 3.32 2.71
C PRO A 92 -23.15 3.37 2.77
N ARG A 93 -23.69 4.14 3.72
CA ARG A 93 -25.14 4.33 3.92
C ARG A 93 -25.86 4.92 2.69
N ARG A 94 -25.12 5.57 1.78
CA ARG A 94 -25.65 6.33 0.64
C ARG A 94 -26.59 5.55 -0.29
N ALA A 95 -26.37 4.24 -0.48
CA ALA A 95 -27.28 3.43 -1.31
C ALA A 95 -28.65 3.24 -0.65
N LEU A 96 -28.69 3.13 0.68
CA LEU A 96 -29.93 3.04 1.45
C LEU A 96 -30.63 4.40 1.57
N ASP A 97 -29.86 5.47 1.64
CA ASP A 97 -30.39 6.85 1.72
C ASP A 97 -31.07 7.27 0.41
N PHE A 98 -30.54 6.87 -0.75
CA PHE A 98 -31.12 7.19 -2.05
C PHE A 98 -32.49 6.52 -2.26
N GLU A 99 -32.60 5.23 -1.91
CA GLU A 99 -33.88 4.52 -1.97
C GLU A 99 -34.91 5.07 -0.97
N LYS A 100 -34.46 5.44 0.24
CA LYS A 100 -35.31 6.12 1.22
C LYS A 100 -35.79 7.48 0.74
N GLU A 101 -34.92 8.32 0.18
CA GLU A 101 -35.31 9.63 -0.36
C GLU A 101 -36.29 9.51 -1.51
N LYS A 102 -36.09 8.53 -2.41
CA LYS A 102 -37.03 8.25 -3.50
C LYS A 102 -38.39 7.82 -2.96
N ALA A 103 -38.44 6.91 -2.00
CA ALA A 103 -39.68 6.47 -1.37
C ALA A 103 -40.40 7.60 -0.63
N LEU A 104 -39.67 8.46 0.08
CA LEU A 104 -40.23 9.63 0.78
C LEU A 104 -40.79 10.67 -0.19
N ARG A 105 -40.16 10.90 -1.35
CA ARG A 105 -40.72 11.78 -2.40
C ARG A 105 -42.02 11.23 -2.97
N LEU A 106 -42.11 9.91 -3.17
CA LEU A 106 -43.33 9.26 -3.67
C LEU A 106 -44.49 9.34 -2.66
N LEU A 107 -44.19 9.36 -1.35
CA LEU A 107 -45.20 9.53 -0.29
C LEU A 107 -45.64 10.98 -0.08
N ARG A 108 -44.81 11.97 -0.43
CA ARG A 108 -45.14 13.41 -0.31
C ARG A 108 -45.95 13.98 -1.48
N HIS A 109 -46.06 13.25 -2.59
CA HIS A 109 -46.78 13.68 -3.79
C HIS A 109 -48.14 12.98 -3.98
N ARG A 110 -48.76 12.54 -2.88
CA ARG A 110 -50.10 11.93 -2.86
C ARG A 110 -50.99 12.67 -1.89
#